data_AF-A0A6G3DMF2-F1
#
_entry.id   AF-A0A6G3DMF2-F1
#
_cell.length_a   1.000
_cell.length_b   1.000
_cell.length_c   1.000
_cell.angle_alpha   90.00
_cell.angle_beta   90.00
_cell.angle_gamma   90.00
#
_symmetry.space_group_name_H-M   'P 1'
#
loop_
_entity.id
_entity.type
_entity.pdbx_description
1 polymer ?
#
loop_
_entity_poly.entity_id
_entity_poly.type
_entity_poly.pdbx_seq_one_letter_code
_entity_poly.pdbx_strand_id
1 'polypeptide(L)'
;MSAPDGSPVGTERSIGQLFASATTEMSALVHDEIALAKAQLKQDVKRGATSGGAFSAAGLLLLFSLPMLSFALAYGIRTWSGWNMAVCFLLSFAANVLVAGLLALIGIVFAKKAKKGRGPQKVAASVKQTAGVLQNAKPHPRPELPADRSPEAIEAVARSTS
;
A
#
# COMPACT_ATOMS: atom_id res chain seq x y z
N MET A 1 53.90 17.95 -39.65
CA MET A 1 54.32 17.05 -38.55
C MET A 1 54.12 17.82 -37.25
N SER A 2 52.95 17.75 -36.59
CA SER A 2 52.35 16.63 -35.83
C SER A 2 53.03 16.43 -34.46
N ALA A 3 52.37 16.91 -33.41
CA ALA A 3 52.37 16.25 -32.11
C ALA A 3 50.91 15.89 -31.81
N PRO A 4 50.56 14.60 -31.68
CA PRO A 4 49.24 14.17 -31.27
C PRO A 4 49.16 14.20 -29.74
N ASP A 5 48.17 14.90 -29.19
CA ASP A 5 47.82 14.81 -27.77
C ASP A 5 47.31 13.39 -27.48
N GLY A 6 48.21 12.57 -26.92
CA GLY A 6 47.91 11.26 -26.39
C GLY A 6 47.10 11.39 -25.10
N SER A 7 45.79 11.60 -25.24
CA SER A 7 44.86 11.14 -24.23
C SER A 7 45.02 9.61 -24.15
N PRO A 8 45.30 9.02 -22.97
CA PRO A 8 45.41 7.57 -22.85
C PRO A 8 44.00 6.97 -22.96
N VAL A 9 43.58 6.74 -24.19
CA VAL A 9 42.51 5.80 -24.55
C VAL A 9 43.07 4.41 -24.27
N GLY A 10 42.75 3.84 -23.11
CA GLY A 10 43.06 2.43 -22.84
C GLY A 10 43.68 2.09 -21.49
N THR A 11 43.36 2.80 -20.40
CA THR A 11 43.45 2.13 -19.09
C THR A 11 42.33 1.09 -19.07
N GLU A 12 42.66 -0.18 -19.33
CA GLU A 12 41.75 -1.31 -19.13
C GLU A 12 41.09 -1.15 -17.76
N ARG A 13 39.80 -0.82 -17.76
CA ARG A 13 39.10 -0.56 -16.51
C ARG A 13 39.16 -1.83 -15.68
N SER A 14 39.80 -1.76 -14.52
CA SER A 14 40.00 -2.94 -13.69
C SER A 14 38.65 -3.59 -13.38
N ILE A 15 38.61 -4.92 -13.27
CA ILE A 15 37.38 -5.67 -12.94
C ILE A 15 36.68 -5.07 -11.70
N GLY A 16 37.46 -4.59 -10.72
CA GLY A 16 36.93 -3.89 -9.55
C GLY A 16 36.26 -2.54 -9.85
N GLN A 17 36.78 -1.78 -10.80
CA GLN A 17 36.15 -0.53 -11.27
C GLN A 17 34.91 -0.76 -12.13
N LEU A 18 34.82 -1.87 -12.87
CA LEU A 18 33.61 -2.27 -13.59
C LEU A 18 32.50 -2.70 -12.63
N PHE A 19 32.85 -3.51 -11.62
CA PHE A 19 31.91 -3.94 -10.60
C PHE A 19 31.40 -2.77 -9.74
N ALA A 20 32.29 -1.85 -9.36
CA ALA A 20 31.91 -0.62 -8.64
C ALA A 20 30.95 0.26 -9.47
N SER A 21 31.22 0.44 -10.77
CA SER A 21 30.32 1.17 -11.67
C SER A 21 28.98 0.46 -11.84
N ALA A 22 28.94 -0.86 -12.06
CA ALA A 22 27.70 -1.62 -12.17
C ALA A 22 26.86 -1.58 -10.88
N THR A 23 27.50 -1.64 -9.72
CA THR A 23 26.83 -1.50 -8.41
C THR A 23 26.25 -0.09 -8.24
N THR A 24 26.95 0.93 -8.75
CA THR A 24 26.51 2.33 -8.68
C THR A 24 25.28 2.56 -9.56
N GLU A 25 25.28 2.02 -10.78
CA GLU A 25 24.11 2.08 -11.68
C GLU A 25 22.91 1.32 -11.13
N MET A 26 23.14 0.14 -10.53
CA MET A 26 22.07 -0.59 -9.84
C MET A 26 21.47 0.23 -8.69
N SER A 27 22.31 0.89 -7.90
CA SER A 27 21.88 1.76 -6.80
C SER A 27 21.07 2.96 -7.30
N ALA A 28 21.48 3.56 -8.42
CA ALA A 28 20.74 4.63 -9.08
C ALA A 28 19.36 4.15 -9.57
N LEU A 29 19.29 2.97 -10.21
CA LEU A 29 18.03 2.39 -10.68
C LEU A 29 17.03 2.14 -9.54
N VAL A 30 17.52 1.59 -8.42
CA VAL A 30 16.70 1.35 -7.22
C VAL A 30 16.19 2.68 -6.66
N HIS A 31 17.01 3.73 -6.66
CA HIS A 31 16.59 5.04 -6.18
C HIS A 31 15.48 5.65 -7.05
N ASP A 32 15.59 5.50 -8.37
CA ASP A 32 14.57 5.94 -9.32
C ASP A 32 13.27 5.15 -9.19
N GLU A 33 13.33 3.83 -9.02
CA GLU A 33 12.14 3.00 -8.81
C GLU A 33 11.42 3.37 -7.50
N ILE A 34 12.18 3.68 -6.44
CA ILE A 34 11.64 4.19 -5.18
C ILE A 34 11.03 5.59 -5.37
N ALA A 35 11.67 6.47 -6.13
CA ALA A 35 11.15 7.80 -6.42
C ALA A 35 9.82 7.72 -7.20
N LEU A 36 9.74 6.82 -8.18
CA LEU A 36 8.54 6.54 -8.95
C LEU A 36 7.43 5.93 -8.08
N ALA A 37 7.75 4.92 -7.27
CA ALA A 37 6.81 4.31 -6.33
C ALA A 37 6.26 5.35 -5.34
N LYS A 38 7.11 6.25 -4.83
CA LYS A 38 6.68 7.36 -3.97
C LYS A 38 5.75 8.33 -4.72
N ALA A 39 5.99 8.62 -5.98
CA ALA A 39 5.11 9.47 -6.79
C ALA A 39 3.74 8.81 -7.01
N GLN A 40 3.71 7.52 -7.36
CA GLN A 40 2.47 6.75 -7.48
C GLN A 40 1.70 6.70 -6.15
N LEU A 41 2.39 6.43 -5.04
CA LEU A 41 1.77 6.39 -3.72
C LEU A 41 1.15 7.74 -3.34
N LYS A 42 1.83 8.86 -3.61
CA LYS A 42 1.29 10.21 -3.42
C LYS A 42 0.06 10.45 -4.29
N GLN A 43 0.08 9.98 -5.54
CA GLN A 43 -1.05 10.11 -6.46
C GLN A 43 -2.25 9.28 -6.00
N ASP A 44 -2.02 8.07 -5.51
CA ASP A 44 -3.05 7.19 -4.95
C ASP A 44 -3.64 7.77 -3.66
N VAL A 45 -2.80 8.29 -2.77
CA VAL A 45 -3.25 9.00 -1.56
C VAL A 45 -4.08 10.21 -1.93
N LYS A 46 -3.65 11.02 -2.91
CA LYS A 46 -4.41 12.19 -3.38
C LYS A 46 -5.76 11.78 -3.95
N ARG A 47 -5.80 10.77 -4.82
CA ARG A 47 -7.04 10.23 -5.40
C ARG A 47 -7.97 9.66 -4.33
N GLY A 48 -7.42 8.89 -3.39
CA GLY A 48 -8.14 8.34 -2.24
C GLY A 48 -8.69 9.42 -1.31
N ALA A 49 -7.90 10.47 -1.05
CA ALA A 49 -8.31 11.60 -0.22
C ALA A 49 -9.40 12.44 -0.88
N THR A 50 -9.26 12.77 -2.18
CA THR A 50 -10.28 13.55 -2.91
C THR A 50 -11.60 12.78 -2.99
N SER A 51 -11.56 11.50 -3.35
CA SER A 51 -12.77 10.68 -3.42
C SER A 51 -13.37 10.44 -2.03
N GLY A 52 -12.57 10.08 -1.03
CA GLY A 52 -13.03 9.89 0.34
C GLY A 52 -13.64 11.16 0.95
N GLY A 53 -13.02 12.32 0.72
CA GLY A 53 -13.55 13.62 1.14
C GLY A 53 -14.87 13.95 0.46
N ALA A 54 -14.95 13.82 -0.86
CA ALA A 54 -16.18 14.08 -1.62
C ALA A 54 -17.32 13.14 -1.21
N PHE A 55 -17.04 11.84 -1.00
CA PHE A 55 -18.03 10.88 -0.51
C PHE A 55 -18.52 11.21 0.91
N SER A 56 -17.62 11.67 1.79
CA SER A 56 -17.99 12.08 3.15
C SER A 56 -18.91 13.30 3.12
N ALA A 57 -18.56 14.31 2.31
CA ALA A 57 -19.38 15.51 2.13
C ALA A 57 -20.76 15.18 1.51
N ALA A 58 -20.80 14.33 0.47
CA ALA A 58 -22.03 13.87 -0.14
C ALA A 58 -22.92 13.11 0.85
N GLY A 59 -22.33 12.24 1.68
CA GLY A 59 -23.04 11.53 2.74
C GLY A 59 -23.64 12.49 3.78
N LEU A 60 -22.91 13.53 4.16
CA LEU A 60 -23.40 14.53 5.11
C LEU A 60 -24.53 15.38 4.53
N LEU A 61 -24.43 15.79 3.26
CA LEU A 61 -25.50 16.49 2.55
C LEU A 61 -26.77 15.63 2.41
N LEU A 62 -26.63 14.33 2.11
CA LEU A 62 -27.74 13.38 2.08
C LEU A 62 -28.39 13.25 3.46
N LEU A 63 -27.59 13.16 4.52
CA LEU A 63 -28.09 13.09 5.90
C LEU A 63 -28.87 14.36 6.26
N PHE A 64 -28.36 15.53 5.87
CA PHE A 64 -29.03 16.82 6.14
C PHE A 64 -30.27 17.04 5.28
N SER A 65 -30.40 16.37 4.13
CA SER A 65 -31.60 16.46 3.27
C SER A 65 -32.74 15.53 3.71
N LEU A 66 -32.49 14.52 4.57
CA LEU A 66 -33.50 13.57 5.03
C LEU A 66 -34.77 14.20 5.63
N PRO A 67 -34.70 15.26 6.47
CA PRO A 67 -35.90 15.92 6.98
C PRO A 67 -36.72 16.52 5.82
N MET A 68 -36.06 17.19 4.88
CA MET A 68 -36.72 17.80 3.72
C MET A 68 -37.37 16.73 2.82
N LEU A 69 -36.68 15.62 2.58
CA LEU A 69 -37.23 14.47 1.85
C LEU A 69 -38.45 13.87 2.57
N SER A 70 -38.42 13.81 3.90
CA SER A 70 -39.55 13.32 4.71
C SER A 70 -40.77 14.23 4.58
N PHE A 71 -40.59 15.55 4.59
CA PHE A 71 -41.67 16.50 4.31
C PHE A 71 -42.23 16.31 2.90
N ALA A 72 -41.36 16.25 1.89
CA ALA A 72 -41.78 16.06 0.50
C ALA A 72 -42.61 14.77 0.31
N LEU A 73 -42.17 13.66 0.89
CA LEU A 73 -42.92 12.39 0.87
C LEU A 73 -44.24 12.49 1.62
N ALA A 74 -44.26 13.12 2.80
CA ALA A 74 -45.47 13.23 3.61
C ALA A 74 -46.56 14.04 2.87
N TYR A 75 -46.18 15.16 2.26
CA TYR A 75 -47.09 15.95 1.44
C TYR A 75 -47.52 15.19 0.16
N GLY A 76 -46.61 14.47 -0.50
CA GLY A 76 -46.95 13.66 -1.67
C GLY A 76 -47.90 12.50 -1.37
N ILE A 77 -47.75 11.83 -0.23
CA ILE A 77 -48.67 10.77 0.21
C ILE A 77 -50.02 11.38 0.58
N ARG A 78 -50.02 12.55 1.24
CA ARG A 78 -51.25 13.25 1.62
C ARG A 78 -52.09 13.66 0.41
N THR A 79 -51.47 14.14 -0.67
CA THR A 79 -52.21 14.56 -1.88
C THR A 79 -52.88 13.41 -2.59
N TRP A 80 -52.31 12.19 -2.52
CA TRP A 80 -52.90 11.01 -3.14
C TRP A 80 -53.94 10.30 -2.26
N SER A 81 -53.67 10.15 -0.95
CA SER A 81 -54.52 9.34 -0.06
C SER A 81 -55.51 10.14 0.80
N GLY A 82 -55.29 11.44 1.02
CA GLY A 82 -56.09 12.25 1.96
C GLY A 82 -55.99 11.86 3.44
N TRP A 83 -55.12 10.90 3.79
CA TRP A 83 -54.93 10.35 5.13
C TRP A 83 -54.37 11.37 6.14
N ASN A 84 -54.61 11.15 7.43
CA ASN A 84 -54.08 11.98 8.51
C ASN A 84 -52.57 12.26 8.34
N MET A 85 -52.15 13.51 8.59
CA MET A 85 -50.75 13.94 8.43
C MET A 85 -49.78 13.08 9.26
N ALA A 86 -50.17 12.67 10.46
CA ALA A 86 -49.33 11.83 11.31
C ALA A 86 -49.00 10.49 10.62
N VAL A 87 -49.98 9.87 9.96
CA VAL A 87 -49.78 8.60 9.23
C VAL A 87 -48.87 8.81 8.01
N CYS A 88 -49.01 9.95 7.32
CA CYS A 88 -48.17 10.27 6.16
C CYS A 88 -46.69 10.46 6.54
N PHE A 89 -46.42 11.16 7.66
CA PHE A 89 -45.05 11.28 8.19
C PHE A 89 -44.48 9.94 8.63
N LEU A 90 -45.30 9.10 9.27
CA LEU A 90 -44.86 7.78 9.73
C LEU A 90 -44.51 6.86 8.54
N LEU A 91 -45.32 6.88 7.47
CA LEU A 91 -44.99 6.17 6.23
C LEU A 91 -43.72 6.72 5.55
N SER A 92 -43.55 8.04 5.52
CA SER A 92 -42.38 8.68 4.92
C SER A 92 -41.10 8.32 5.67
N PHE A 93 -41.17 8.29 7.00
CA PHE A 93 -40.09 7.81 7.85
C PHE A 93 -39.79 6.33 7.58
N ALA A 94 -40.81 5.48 7.53
CA ALA A 94 -40.64 4.06 7.22
C ALA A 94 -40.00 3.84 5.83
N ALA A 95 -40.41 4.61 4.82
CA ALA A 95 -39.81 4.58 3.49
C ALA A 95 -38.32 4.97 3.51
N ASN A 96 -37.97 6.05 4.23
CA ASN A 96 -36.58 6.46 4.40
C ASN A 96 -35.74 5.41 5.13
N VAL A 97 -36.28 4.75 6.16
CA VAL A 97 -35.61 3.66 6.87
C VAL A 97 -35.38 2.44 5.97
N LEU A 98 -36.36 2.08 5.13
CA LEU A 98 -36.21 0.98 4.17
C LEU A 98 -35.11 1.28 3.15
N VAL A 99 -35.10 2.49 2.59
CA VAL A 99 -34.05 2.93 1.65
C VAL A 99 -32.68 2.93 2.33
N ALA A 100 -32.57 3.48 3.55
CA ALA A 100 -31.33 3.47 4.32
C ALA A 100 -30.84 2.05 4.61
N GLY A 101 -31.74 1.14 4.97
CA GLY A 101 -31.44 -0.28 5.18
C GLY A 101 -30.91 -0.96 3.91
N LEU A 102 -31.52 -0.68 2.75
CA LEU A 102 -31.08 -1.21 1.46
C LEU A 102 -29.69 -0.67 1.07
N LEU A 103 -29.46 0.63 1.22
CA LEU A 103 -28.14 1.24 0.99
C LEU A 103 -27.08 0.66 1.92
N ALA A 104 -27.41 0.44 3.19
CA ALA A 104 -26.50 -0.17 4.16
C ALA A 104 -26.15 -1.62 3.78
N LEU A 105 -27.13 -2.41 3.33
CA LEU A 105 -26.89 -3.77 2.84
C LEU A 105 -25.97 -3.78 1.62
N ILE A 106 -26.21 -2.91 0.64
CA ILE A 106 -25.34 -2.76 -0.54
C ILE A 106 -23.93 -2.38 -0.10
N GLY A 107 -23.80 -1.40 0.80
CA GLY A 107 -22.51 -0.98 1.36
C GLY A 107 -21.76 -2.13 2.05
N ILE A 108 -22.46 -2.95 2.83
CA ILE A 108 -21.89 -4.13 3.49
C ILE A 108 -21.46 -5.18 2.47
N VAL A 109 -22.25 -5.44 1.42
CA VAL A 109 -21.90 -6.41 0.36
C VAL A 109 -20.65 -5.95 -0.40
N PHE A 110 -20.57 -4.68 -0.76
CA PHE A 110 -19.38 -4.09 -1.39
C PHE A 110 -18.17 -4.14 -0.46
N ALA A 111 -18.34 -3.79 0.82
CA ALA A 111 -17.27 -3.87 1.80
C ALA A 111 -16.78 -5.31 2.01
N LYS A 112 -17.68 -6.30 2.04
CA LYS A 112 -17.31 -7.73 2.10
C LYS A 112 -16.55 -8.16 0.86
N LYS A 113 -16.96 -7.71 -0.34
CA LYS A 113 -16.27 -7.99 -1.61
C LYS A 113 -14.86 -7.39 -1.63
N ALA A 114 -14.72 -6.14 -1.20
CA ALA A 114 -13.43 -5.46 -1.03
C ALA A 114 -12.54 -6.16 0.01
N LYS A 115 -13.11 -6.59 1.14
CA LYS A 115 -12.41 -7.37 2.18
C LYS A 115 -12.00 -8.78 1.71
N LYS A 116 -12.67 -9.37 0.72
CA LYS A 116 -12.26 -10.67 0.13
C LYS A 116 -11.07 -10.51 -0.80
N GLY A 117 -10.97 -9.37 -1.49
CA GLY A 117 -9.78 -8.93 -2.23
C GLY A 117 -8.67 -8.41 -1.31
N ARG A 118 -8.16 -9.22 -0.37
CA ARG A 118 -7.12 -8.84 0.61
C ARG A 118 -5.71 -8.62 0.02
N GLY A 119 -5.57 -8.06 -1.18
CA GLY A 119 -4.25 -7.76 -1.76
C GLY A 119 -3.45 -6.78 -0.87
N PRO A 120 -3.97 -5.57 -0.58
CA PRO A 120 -3.21 -4.54 0.14
C PRO A 120 -2.97 -4.84 1.63
N GLN A 121 -3.97 -5.42 2.32
CA GLN A 121 -3.86 -5.74 3.76
C GLN A 121 -2.90 -6.90 4.05
N LYS A 122 -2.83 -7.92 3.18
CA LYS A 122 -1.89 -9.04 3.34
C LYS A 122 -0.46 -8.58 3.15
N VAL A 123 -0.20 -7.72 2.16
CA VAL A 123 1.13 -7.16 1.91
C VAL A 123 1.60 -6.31 3.10
N ALA A 124 0.74 -5.43 3.62
CA ALA A 124 1.05 -4.64 4.82
C ALA A 124 1.30 -5.51 6.06
N ALA A 125 0.56 -6.61 6.23
CA ALA A 125 0.76 -7.55 7.34
C ALA A 125 2.07 -8.34 7.20
N SER A 126 2.40 -8.83 6.00
CA SER A 126 3.67 -9.52 5.73
C SER A 126 4.88 -8.61 5.96
N VAL A 127 4.83 -7.34 5.54
CA VAL A 127 5.92 -6.38 5.80
C VAL A 127 6.11 -6.14 7.30
N LYS A 128 5.02 -5.97 8.07
CA LYS A 128 5.09 -5.85 9.53
C LYS A 128 5.66 -7.10 10.21
N GLN A 129 5.29 -8.28 9.71
CA GLN A 129 5.78 -9.54 10.23
C GLN A 129 7.28 -9.72 9.95
N THR A 130 7.75 -9.39 8.73
CA THR A 130 9.17 -9.42 8.38
C THR A 130 9.98 -8.44 9.22
N ALA A 131 9.49 -7.21 9.42
CA ALA A 131 10.13 -6.23 10.30
C ALA A 131 10.20 -6.72 11.75
N GLY A 132 9.14 -7.37 12.26
CA GLY A 132 9.12 -7.95 13.59
C GLY A 132 10.10 -9.11 13.79
N VAL A 133 10.33 -9.93 12.76
CA VAL A 133 11.35 -10.99 12.79
C VAL A 133 12.75 -10.39 12.78
N LEU A 134 12.99 -9.38 11.94
CA LEU A 134 14.29 -8.71 11.85
C LEU A 134 14.65 -7.92 13.12
N GLN A 135 13.68 -7.32 13.82
CA GLN A 135 13.96 -6.65 15.11
C GLN A 135 14.26 -7.65 16.24
N ASN A 136 13.70 -8.86 16.17
CA ASN A 136 13.89 -9.90 17.20
C ASN A 136 15.13 -10.75 16.92
N ALA A 137 15.70 -10.69 15.72
CA ALA A 137 17.00 -11.26 15.41
C ALA A 137 18.09 -10.43 16.10
N LYS A 138 18.47 -10.83 17.33
CA LYS A 138 19.71 -10.35 17.96
C LYS A 138 20.89 -10.64 17.02
N PRO A 139 21.82 -9.69 16.81
CA PRO A 139 23.07 -9.97 16.11
C PRO A 139 23.79 -11.09 16.86
N HIS A 140 23.86 -12.29 16.27
CA HIS A 140 24.64 -13.36 16.85
C HIS A 140 26.12 -12.94 16.76
N PRO A 141 26.84 -12.87 17.91
CA PRO A 141 28.28 -12.77 17.88
C PRO A 141 28.79 -13.95 17.06
N ARG A 142 29.56 -13.67 16.00
CA ARG A 142 30.30 -14.71 15.28
C ARG A 142 31.09 -15.48 16.35
N PRO A 143 30.94 -16.81 16.49
CA PRO A 143 31.80 -17.57 17.37
C PRO A 143 33.24 -17.28 16.95
N GLU A 144 34.04 -16.76 17.88
CA GLU A 144 35.49 -16.67 17.72
C GLU A 144 35.94 -18.05 17.22
N LEU A 145 36.52 -18.12 16.02
CA LEU A 145 37.04 -19.38 15.49
C LEU A 145 38.03 -19.93 16.55
N PRO A 146 37.89 -21.19 16.99
CA PRO A 146 38.83 -21.76 17.94
C PRO A 146 40.26 -21.57 17.42
N ALA A 147 41.15 -21.02 18.25
CA ALA A 147 42.55 -20.79 17.93
C ALA A 147 43.33 -22.08 17.57
N ASP A 148 42.67 -23.24 17.67
CA ASP A 148 43.17 -24.56 17.33
C ASP A 148 42.93 -24.97 15.86
N ARG A 149 42.42 -24.08 15.00
CA ARG A 149 42.64 -24.24 13.55
C ARG A 149 44.07 -23.82 13.22
N SER A 150 45.03 -24.57 13.73
CA SER A 150 46.38 -24.56 13.21
C SER A 150 46.34 -24.93 11.71
N PRO A 151 47.24 -24.36 10.88
CA PRO A 151 47.29 -24.62 9.45
C PRO A 151 47.36 -26.12 9.10
N GLU A 152 47.80 -26.96 10.04
CA GLU A 152 47.89 -28.42 9.93
C GLU A 152 46.53 -29.11 9.75
N ALA A 153 45.47 -28.63 10.42
CA ALA A 153 44.14 -29.23 10.31
C ALA A 153 43.47 -28.94 8.95
N ILE A 154 43.82 -27.81 8.34
CA ILE A 154 43.35 -27.39 7.01
C ILE A 154 44.11 -28.14 5.91
N GLU A 155 45.40 -28.39 6.13
CA GLU A 155 46.24 -29.18 5.22
C GLU A 155 45.90 -30.68 5.27
N ALA A 156 45.56 -31.23 6.45
CA ALA A 156 45.12 -32.62 6.59
C ALA A 156 43.82 -32.91 5.83
N VAL A 157 42.87 -31.96 5.81
CA VAL A 157 41.64 -32.06 5.00
C VAL A 157 41.95 -31.97 3.50
N ALA A 158 42.88 -31.10 3.09
CA ALA A 158 43.28 -30.98 1.68
C ALA A 158 44.02 -32.23 1.16
N ARG A 159 44.83 -32.88 2.01
CA ARG A 159 45.63 -34.07 1.68
C ARG A 159 44.83 -35.38 1.65
N SER A 160 43.62 -35.40 2.24
CA SER A 160 42.73 -36.57 2.24
C SER A 160 41.82 -36.68 1.00
N THR A 161 41.81 -35.67 0.13
CA THR A 161 41.00 -35.60 -1.10
C THR A 161 41.77 -35.87 -2.40
N SER A 162 43.00 -36.36 -2.29
CA SER A 162 43.84 -36.82 -3.40
C SER A 162 44.27 -38.25 -3.15
#